data_AF-A0A653I1J8-F1
#
_entry.id   AF-A0A653I1J8-F1
#
_cell.length_a   1.000
_cell.length_b   1.000
_cell.length_c   1.000
_cell.angle_alpha   90.00
_cell.angle_beta   90.00
_cell.angle_gamma   90.00
#
_symmetry.space_group_name_H-M   'P 1'
#
loop_
_entity.id
_entity.type
_entity.pdbx_description
1 polymer ?
#
loop_
_entity_poly.entity_id
_entity_poly.type
_entity_poly.pdbx_seq_one_letter_code
_entity_poly.pdbx_strand_id
1 'polypeptide(L)'
;MKKRFKVASLFMVAGLLAACGTDEKETTTAPKEDKTEQTSDKNTNAGIAATTLTDELTIFSSIKTELDKAKEGQAIDWKMVQTSYESKLKGGVATAAPEIEQVVTSALAGVESKDLDENIARQLVDKGLQSYFYKLQKSMQATAEEAVAAGKTDDAMATLGNIKNMAETVFIPTAEKRDASYDFKNEEAIAQAITSGLAAQEDAITAENVADFKVAKQLTDKSIYRSFYLAALGYAQKIEDGAKSGADEQELQMEQAEGYGFLLAIEESLAGGDEAAVAKLKERYDFSKTKPADVSYEEIEGLFAKALTKKVVGYHEEALEALEAKDVDTARVEAMEANMFVIAMKPTLENRLGKEEADAVLADANTWYDLIEKNDAEAETVSKKIVNALDTFN
;
A
#
# COMPACT_ATOMS: atom_id res chain seq x y z
N MET A 1 -16.44 19.59 -25.13
CA MET A 1 -15.59 18.53 -24.56
C MET A 1 -14.57 19.20 -23.66
N LYS A 2 -14.71 19.10 -22.33
CA LYS A 2 -13.64 19.50 -21.41
C LYS A 2 -12.42 18.62 -21.75
N LYS A 3 -11.23 19.21 -21.90
CA LYS A 3 -10.01 18.44 -22.14
C LYS A 3 -9.82 17.52 -20.93
N ARG A 4 -10.06 16.22 -21.11
CA ARG A 4 -9.74 15.19 -20.11
C ARG A 4 -8.26 15.32 -19.79
N PHE A 5 -7.89 15.22 -18.51
CA PHE A 5 -6.50 15.16 -18.14
C PHE A 5 -5.91 13.94 -18.84
N LYS A 6 -5.03 14.16 -19.82
CA LYS A 6 -4.17 13.07 -20.25
C LYS A 6 -3.28 12.85 -19.04
N VAL A 7 -3.46 11.75 -18.32
CA VAL A 7 -2.38 11.17 -17.51
C VAL A 7 -1.33 10.76 -18.54
N ALA A 8 -0.68 11.76 -19.12
CA ALA A 8 0.22 11.59 -20.22
C ALA A 8 1.39 10.82 -19.64
N SER A 9 1.49 9.54 -20.00
CA SER A 9 2.77 8.86 -20.11
C SER A 9 3.66 8.99 -18.88
N LEU A 10 3.14 8.73 -17.68
CA LEU A 10 3.95 8.65 -16.46
C LEU A 10 4.67 7.30 -16.31
N PHE A 11 4.42 6.35 -17.22
CA PHE A 11 5.05 5.03 -17.24
C PHE A 11 5.47 4.56 -18.65
N MET A 12 5.83 5.48 -19.56
CA MET A 12 6.28 5.09 -20.90
C MET A 12 7.72 4.57 -20.89
N VAL A 13 7.89 3.29 -20.54
CA VAL A 13 9.06 2.53 -20.98
C VAL A 13 8.88 2.22 -22.47
N ALA A 14 9.72 2.84 -23.29
CA ALA A 14 9.82 2.60 -24.72
C ALA A 14 10.48 1.24 -25.02
N GLY A 15 9.86 0.41 -25.85
CA GLY A 15 10.47 -0.87 -26.27
C GLY A 15 9.69 -1.69 -27.30
N LEU A 16 9.77 -1.28 -28.58
CA LEU A 16 9.77 -2.07 -29.82
C LEU A 16 8.74 -3.20 -30.07
N LEU A 17 7.90 -2.95 -31.08
CA LEU A 17 7.01 -3.86 -31.80
C LEU A 17 7.74 -5.06 -32.46
N ALA A 18 7.20 -6.28 -32.28
CA ALA A 18 7.19 -7.33 -33.30
C ALA A 18 5.95 -8.23 -33.12
N ALA A 19 5.36 -8.65 -34.24
CA ALA A 19 3.99 -9.15 -34.38
C ALA A 19 3.86 -10.68 -34.56
N CYS A 20 2.58 -11.13 -34.60
CA CYS A 20 1.99 -12.43 -35.00
C CYS A 20 1.80 -13.45 -33.86
N GLY A 21 0.67 -14.13 -33.64
CA GLY A 21 -0.61 -14.25 -34.34
C GLY A 21 -1.52 -15.29 -33.62
N THR A 22 -2.81 -15.20 -33.92
CA THR A 22 -4.06 -15.89 -33.52
C THR A 22 -4.06 -17.38 -33.11
N ASP A 23 -4.87 -17.78 -32.10
CA ASP A 23 -6.18 -18.48 -32.26
C ASP A 23 -6.84 -18.90 -30.92
N GLU A 24 -8.19 -18.88 -30.92
CA GLU A 24 -9.15 -19.03 -29.81
C GLU A 24 -9.33 -20.47 -29.26
N LYS A 25 -9.65 -20.59 -27.95
CA LYS A 25 -10.88 -21.29 -27.49
C LYS A 25 -11.23 -21.16 -25.99
N GLU A 26 -12.52 -20.86 -25.80
CA GLU A 26 -13.45 -20.88 -24.66
C GLU A 26 -13.04 -21.51 -23.31
N THR A 27 -13.25 -20.73 -22.24
CA THR A 27 -13.32 -21.18 -20.84
C THR A 27 -14.68 -20.85 -20.22
N THR A 28 -15.25 -21.84 -19.54
CA THR A 28 -16.49 -21.79 -18.75
C THR A 28 -16.26 -21.14 -17.39
N THR A 29 -17.10 -20.16 -17.04
CA THR A 29 -17.11 -19.41 -15.77
C THR A 29 -17.79 -20.17 -14.62
N ALA A 30 -17.18 -20.09 -13.43
CA ALA A 30 -17.77 -20.43 -12.13
C ALA A 30 -17.91 -19.14 -11.28
N PRO A 31 -18.81 -19.08 -10.29
CA PRO A 31 -19.37 -17.82 -9.78
C PRO A 31 -18.43 -17.05 -8.82
N LYS A 32 -18.42 -15.72 -8.96
CA LYS A 32 -17.82 -14.74 -8.03
C LYS A 32 -18.42 -14.84 -6.63
N GLU A 33 -17.57 -14.87 -5.61
CA GLU A 33 -17.93 -14.60 -4.21
C GLU A 33 -17.94 -13.09 -3.96
N ASP A 34 -19.06 -12.58 -3.45
CA ASP A 34 -19.24 -11.19 -3.01
C ASP A 34 -18.21 -10.83 -1.92
N LYS A 35 -17.37 -9.82 -2.19
CA LYS A 35 -16.62 -9.12 -1.14
C LYS A 35 -17.34 -7.85 -0.74
N THR A 36 -17.90 -7.89 0.46
CA THR A 36 -18.33 -6.71 1.21
C THR A 36 -17.11 -5.85 1.56
N GLU A 37 -16.89 -4.77 0.82
CA GLU A 37 -16.20 -3.59 1.37
C GLU A 37 -17.20 -2.75 2.14
N GLN A 38 -16.91 -2.58 3.43
CA GLN A 38 -17.77 -1.88 4.36
C GLN A 38 -17.67 -0.37 4.12
N THR A 39 -18.79 0.24 3.71
CA THR A 39 -19.00 1.68 3.75
C THR A 39 -18.72 2.21 5.16
N SER A 40 -17.88 3.23 5.25
CA SER A 40 -17.50 3.89 6.50
C SER A 40 -18.71 4.49 7.21
N ASP A 41 -19.04 3.93 8.38
CA ASP A 41 -20.04 4.51 9.26
C ASP A 41 -19.45 5.68 10.07
N LYS A 42 -20.09 6.84 9.90
CA LYS A 42 -20.17 8.02 10.77
C LYS A 42 -19.12 8.21 11.89
N ASN A 43 -18.30 9.23 11.66
CA ASN A 43 -17.84 10.27 12.58
C ASN A 43 -18.47 10.23 14.00
N THR A 44 -17.77 9.62 14.96
CA THR A 44 -18.05 9.75 16.39
C THR A 44 -16.88 10.39 17.12
N ASN A 45 -17.11 11.61 17.56
CA ASN A 45 -16.23 12.43 18.38
C ASN A 45 -16.21 11.89 19.83
N ALA A 46 -15.05 11.42 20.30
CA ALA A 46 -14.86 10.99 21.69
C ALA A 46 -13.50 11.47 22.27
N GLY A 47 -13.56 12.56 23.03
CA GLY A 47 -12.95 12.62 24.37
C GLY A 47 -11.44 12.47 24.56
N ILE A 48 -10.60 13.08 23.72
CA ILE A 48 -9.23 13.52 24.06
C ILE A 48 -9.09 14.94 23.50
N ALA A 49 -8.35 15.84 24.16
CA ALA A 49 -8.18 17.23 23.69
C ALA A 49 -7.90 17.25 22.19
N ALA A 50 -8.77 17.90 21.40
CA ALA A 50 -8.76 17.82 19.93
C ALA A 50 -7.36 18.12 19.40
N THR A 51 -6.60 17.07 19.09
CA THR A 51 -5.30 17.16 18.44
C THR A 51 -5.54 17.46 16.99
N THR A 52 -4.80 18.44 16.45
CA THR A 52 -4.79 18.66 15.01
C THR A 52 -3.88 17.62 14.35
N LEU A 53 -4.06 17.33 13.06
CA LEU A 53 -3.14 16.46 12.33
C LEU A 53 -1.68 16.94 12.45
N THR A 54 -1.46 18.25 12.43
CA THR A 54 -0.12 18.83 12.62
C THR A 54 0.47 18.46 13.98
N ASP A 55 -0.34 18.46 15.04
CA ASP A 55 0.09 18.01 16.36
C ASP A 55 0.45 16.52 16.33
N GLU A 56 -0.40 15.69 15.71
CA GLU A 56 -0.15 14.25 15.60
C GLU A 56 1.14 13.93 14.84
N LEU A 57 1.39 14.59 13.71
CA LEU A 57 2.62 14.44 12.92
C LEU A 57 3.87 14.92 13.67
N THR A 58 3.75 16.01 14.42
CA THR A 58 4.83 16.52 15.28
C THR A 58 5.17 15.51 16.38
N ILE A 59 4.15 14.96 17.04
CA ILE A 59 4.31 13.96 18.09
C ILE A 59 4.89 12.66 17.53
N PHE A 60 4.39 12.20 16.38
CA PHE A 60 4.96 11.05 15.68
C PHE A 60 6.45 11.26 15.39
N SER A 61 6.84 12.42 14.88
CA SER A 61 8.25 12.75 14.59
C SER A 61 9.10 12.77 15.86
N SER A 62 8.56 13.26 16.98
CA SER A 62 9.22 13.25 18.29
C SER A 62 9.40 11.83 18.83
N ILE A 63 8.35 11.00 18.76
CA ILE A 63 8.41 9.58 19.15
C ILE A 63 9.44 8.87 18.28
N LYS A 64 9.38 9.04 16.96
CA LYS A 64 10.31 8.43 16.02
C LYS A 64 11.77 8.78 16.32
N THR A 65 12.04 10.06 16.59
CA THR A 65 13.39 10.53 16.94
C THR A 65 13.89 9.87 18.23
N GLU A 66 13.02 9.73 19.23
CA GLU A 66 13.37 9.04 20.47
C GLU A 66 13.64 7.55 20.26
N LEU A 67 12.80 6.86 19.51
CA LEU A 67 12.97 5.43 19.19
C LEU A 67 14.24 5.19 18.38
N ASP A 68 14.63 6.13 17.50
CA ASP A 68 15.82 6.02 16.66
C ASP A 68 17.14 6.15 17.43
N LYS A 69 17.13 6.67 18.67
CA LYS A 69 18.30 6.68 19.57
C LYS A 69 18.91 5.30 19.79
N ALA A 70 18.09 4.25 19.80
CA ALA A 70 18.56 2.88 19.96
C ALA A 70 19.50 2.43 18.82
N LYS A 71 19.35 3.01 17.61
CA LYS A 71 20.27 2.73 16.47
C LYS A 71 21.70 3.20 16.75
N GLU A 72 21.85 4.18 17.63
CA GLU A 72 23.14 4.73 18.06
C GLU A 72 23.59 4.13 19.41
N GLY A 73 22.90 3.10 19.92
CA GLY A 73 23.18 2.50 21.23
C GLY A 73 22.80 3.39 22.42
N GLN A 74 21.99 4.42 22.19
CA GLN A 74 21.49 5.30 23.26
C GLN A 74 20.19 4.73 23.85
N ALA A 75 19.95 4.97 25.14
CA ALA A 75 18.73 4.56 25.81
C ALA A 75 17.51 5.35 25.32
N ILE A 76 16.37 4.66 25.20
CA ILE A 76 15.08 5.24 24.83
C ILE A 76 14.38 5.75 26.10
N ASP A 77 13.87 6.99 26.07
CA ASP A 77 12.93 7.48 27.07
C ASP A 77 11.51 6.95 26.80
N TRP A 78 11.26 5.70 27.22
CA TRP A 78 9.96 5.04 27.07
C TRP A 78 8.82 5.77 27.78
N LYS A 79 9.11 6.50 28.86
CA LYS A 79 8.11 7.30 29.56
C LYS A 79 7.65 8.47 28.69
N MET A 80 8.57 9.13 27.98
CA MET A 80 8.23 10.16 27.01
C MET A 80 7.40 9.58 25.86
N VAL A 81 7.81 8.43 25.31
CA VAL A 81 7.08 7.76 24.22
C VAL A 81 5.64 7.43 24.64
N GLN A 82 5.48 6.76 25.78
CA GLN A 82 4.16 6.37 26.31
C GLN A 82 3.29 7.60 26.59
N THR A 83 3.82 8.61 27.27
CA THR A 83 3.07 9.85 27.59
C THR A 83 2.62 10.56 26.30
N SER A 84 3.51 10.66 25.31
CA SER A 84 3.22 11.30 24.03
C SER A 84 2.15 10.55 23.25
N TYR A 85 2.24 9.22 23.22
CA TYR A 85 1.23 8.38 22.57
C TYR A 85 -0.14 8.50 23.26
N GLU A 86 -0.21 8.25 24.57
CA GLU A 86 -1.47 8.24 25.33
C GLU A 86 -2.19 9.59 25.30
N SER A 87 -1.45 10.69 25.38
CA SER A 87 -2.04 12.02 25.49
C SER A 87 -2.41 12.67 24.14
N LYS A 88 -1.82 12.21 23.02
CA LYS A 88 -1.93 12.91 21.73
C LYS A 88 -2.27 12.03 20.52
N LEU A 89 -1.95 10.75 20.53
CA LEU A 89 -2.17 9.86 19.36
C LEU A 89 -3.23 8.79 19.64
N LYS A 90 -3.30 8.27 20.87
CA LYS A 90 -4.13 7.11 21.20
C LYS A 90 -5.59 7.26 20.77
N GLY A 91 -6.20 8.44 20.94
CA GLY A 91 -7.59 8.68 20.55
C GLY A 91 -7.83 8.54 19.04
N GLY A 92 -6.96 9.15 18.23
CA GLY A 92 -7.00 9.04 16.77
C GLY A 92 -6.75 7.60 16.31
N VAL A 93 -5.73 6.96 16.86
CA VAL A 93 -5.38 5.56 16.53
C VAL A 93 -6.51 4.60 16.91
N ALA A 94 -7.07 4.70 18.12
CA ALA A 94 -8.17 3.83 18.57
C ALA A 94 -9.43 3.96 17.69
N THR A 95 -9.66 5.16 17.14
CA THR A 95 -10.83 5.45 16.31
C THR A 95 -10.64 4.99 14.88
N ALA A 96 -9.48 5.25 14.28
CA ALA A 96 -9.23 4.98 12.86
C ALA A 96 -8.63 3.58 12.61
N ALA A 97 -7.96 2.99 13.59
CA ALA A 97 -7.18 1.76 13.46
C ALA A 97 -7.07 1.00 14.80
N PRO A 98 -8.17 0.45 15.34
CA PRO A 98 -8.18 -0.21 16.64
C PRO A 98 -7.20 -1.39 16.76
N GLU A 99 -6.95 -2.11 15.67
CA GLU A 99 -5.94 -3.17 15.61
C GLU A 99 -4.50 -2.63 15.81
N ILE A 100 -4.23 -1.42 15.34
CA ILE A 100 -2.94 -0.74 15.53
C ILE A 100 -2.84 -0.21 16.97
N GLU A 101 -3.93 0.30 17.54
CA GLU A 101 -3.98 0.69 18.95
C GLU A 101 -3.57 -0.48 19.86
N GLN A 102 -4.12 -1.67 19.59
CA GLN A 102 -3.80 -2.85 20.37
C GLN A 102 -2.31 -3.20 20.28
N VAL A 103 -1.72 -3.14 19.08
CA VAL A 103 -0.30 -3.43 18.86
C VAL A 103 0.59 -2.43 19.61
N VAL A 104 0.30 -1.13 19.49
CA VAL A 104 1.10 -0.07 20.13
C VAL A 104 0.99 -0.15 21.65
N THR A 105 -0.22 -0.25 22.19
CA THR A 105 -0.44 -0.37 23.64
C THR A 105 0.21 -1.64 24.20
N SER A 106 0.13 -2.77 23.49
CA SER A 106 0.78 -4.02 23.92
C SER A 106 2.30 -3.92 23.93
N ALA A 107 2.89 -3.26 22.92
CA ALA A 107 4.34 -3.04 22.87
C ALA A 107 4.82 -2.17 24.04
N LEU A 108 4.10 -1.08 24.34
CA LEU A 108 4.43 -0.19 25.46
C LEU A 108 4.33 -0.92 26.82
N ALA A 109 3.26 -1.70 27.03
CA ALA A 109 3.09 -2.50 28.24
C ALA A 109 4.16 -3.60 28.37
N GLY A 110 4.57 -4.20 27.25
CA GLY A 110 5.64 -5.20 27.21
C GLY A 110 6.99 -4.64 27.67
N VAL A 111 7.31 -3.40 27.30
CA VAL A 111 8.53 -2.72 27.77
C VAL A 111 8.43 -2.39 29.26
N GLU A 112 7.29 -1.86 29.72
CA GLU A 112 7.09 -1.51 31.14
C GLU A 112 7.23 -2.74 32.05
N SER A 113 6.68 -3.87 31.62
CA SER A 113 6.77 -5.17 32.31
C SER A 113 8.11 -5.88 32.12
N LYS A 114 8.94 -5.45 31.16
CA LYS A 114 10.17 -6.13 30.70
C LYS A 114 9.94 -7.51 30.09
N ASP A 115 8.72 -7.77 29.64
CA ASP A 115 8.37 -9.00 28.92
C ASP A 115 8.65 -8.89 27.41
N LEU A 116 8.94 -7.68 26.91
CA LEU A 116 9.29 -7.42 25.52
C LEU A 116 10.61 -6.66 25.42
N ASP A 117 11.48 -7.11 24.52
CA ASP A 117 12.72 -6.42 24.20
C ASP A 117 12.44 -5.02 23.62
N GLU A 118 13.23 -4.03 24.05
CA GLU A 118 13.03 -2.64 23.64
C GLU A 118 13.22 -2.43 22.13
N ASN A 119 14.12 -3.17 21.49
CA ASN A 119 14.31 -3.09 20.04
C ASN A 119 13.15 -3.70 19.27
N ILE A 120 12.48 -4.71 19.81
CA ILE A 120 11.24 -5.23 19.22
C ILE A 120 10.11 -4.21 19.41
N ALA A 121 9.93 -3.72 20.63
CA ALA A 121 8.87 -2.77 20.96
C ALA A 121 8.95 -1.49 20.13
N ARG A 122 10.15 -0.93 19.92
CA ARG A 122 10.31 0.31 19.13
C ARG A 122 9.84 0.15 17.69
N GLN A 123 9.98 -1.05 17.11
CA GLN A 123 9.52 -1.30 15.75
C GLN A 123 8.00 -1.39 15.69
N LEU A 124 7.38 -2.08 16.64
CA LEU A 124 5.92 -2.17 16.73
C LEU A 124 5.29 -0.78 16.93
N VAL A 125 5.90 0.09 17.74
CA VAL A 125 5.43 1.48 17.92
C VAL A 125 5.67 2.31 16.65
N ASP A 126 6.88 2.36 16.11
CA ASP A 126 7.21 3.15 14.92
C ASP A 126 6.37 2.74 13.70
N LYS A 127 6.35 1.45 13.37
CA LYS A 127 5.63 0.95 12.19
C LYS A 127 4.12 0.95 12.40
N GLY A 128 3.64 0.65 13.61
CA GLY A 128 2.23 0.76 13.95
C GLY A 128 1.71 2.18 13.69
N LEU A 129 2.43 3.21 14.14
CA LEU A 129 2.03 4.60 13.89
C LEU A 129 2.11 4.99 12.40
N GLN A 130 3.09 4.50 11.64
CA GLN A 130 3.12 4.70 10.18
C GLN A 130 1.89 4.08 9.50
N SER A 131 1.51 2.87 9.91
CA SER A 131 0.32 2.17 9.44
C SER A 131 -0.98 2.91 9.81
N TYR A 132 -1.03 3.55 10.99
CA TYR A 132 -2.14 4.43 11.38
C TYR A 132 -2.30 5.59 10.41
N PHE A 133 -1.22 6.31 10.10
CA PHE A 133 -1.30 7.44 9.17
C PHE A 133 -1.72 6.99 7.77
N TYR A 134 -1.35 5.79 7.33
CA TYR A 134 -1.84 5.25 6.06
C TYR A 134 -3.37 5.06 6.07
N LYS A 135 -3.92 4.46 7.13
CA LYS A 135 -5.38 4.34 7.29
C LYS A 135 -6.07 5.70 7.36
N LEU A 136 -5.48 6.66 8.07
CA LEU A 136 -6.00 8.03 8.15
C LEU A 136 -5.98 8.73 6.76
N GLN A 137 -4.91 8.57 5.99
CA GLN A 137 -4.81 9.10 4.63
C GLN A 137 -5.92 8.56 3.72
N LYS A 138 -6.24 7.26 3.78
CA LYS A 138 -7.36 6.69 3.00
C LYS A 138 -8.69 7.37 3.35
N SER A 139 -8.98 7.56 4.64
CA SER A 139 -10.19 8.26 5.09
C SER A 139 -10.22 9.74 4.65
N MET A 140 -9.07 10.43 4.69
CA MET A 140 -8.96 11.80 4.20
C MET A 140 -9.12 11.90 2.68
N GLN A 141 -8.62 10.93 1.91
CA GLN A 141 -8.85 10.90 0.47
C GLN A 141 -10.33 10.71 0.13
N ALA A 142 -11.07 9.89 0.88
CA ALA A 142 -12.52 9.77 0.73
C ALA A 142 -13.23 11.10 1.06
N THR A 143 -12.83 11.78 2.13
CA THR A 143 -13.35 13.11 2.49
C THR A 143 -13.09 14.15 1.39
N ALA A 144 -11.89 14.15 0.81
CA ALA A 144 -11.54 15.04 -0.29
C ALA A 144 -12.36 14.73 -1.54
N GLU A 145 -12.57 13.45 -1.88
CA GLU A 145 -13.42 13.02 -2.99
C GLU A 145 -14.86 13.53 -2.85
N GLU A 146 -15.46 13.37 -1.67
CA GLU A 146 -16.79 13.87 -1.36
C GLU A 146 -16.87 15.40 -1.51
N ALA A 147 -15.84 16.12 -1.06
CA ALA A 147 -15.76 17.56 -1.22
C ALA A 147 -15.66 17.99 -2.68
N VAL A 148 -14.89 17.29 -3.53
CA VAL A 148 -14.83 17.53 -4.98
C VAL A 148 -16.20 17.28 -5.63
N ALA A 149 -16.84 16.15 -5.30
CA ALA A 149 -18.17 15.82 -5.81
C ALA A 149 -19.23 16.87 -5.42
N ALA A 150 -19.07 17.49 -4.25
CA ALA A 150 -19.93 18.56 -3.76
C ALA A 150 -19.56 19.97 -4.26
N GLY A 151 -18.52 20.12 -5.09
CA GLY A 151 -18.03 21.42 -5.56
C GLY A 151 -17.41 22.29 -4.46
N LYS A 152 -16.92 21.67 -3.38
CA LYS A 152 -16.29 22.34 -2.24
C LYS A 152 -14.77 22.34 -2.39
N THR A 153 -14.27 23.07 -3.37
CA THR A 153 -12.85 23.10 -3.75
C THR A 153 -11.93 23.47 -2.59
N ASP A 154 -12.30 24.46 -1.76
CA ASP A 154 -11.48 24.88 -0.61
C ASP A 154 -11.37 23.78 0.45
N ASP A 155 -12.47 23.07 0.74
CA ASP A 155 -12.48 21.95 1.70
C ASP A 155 -11.66 20.76 1.16
N ALA A 156 -11.77 20.47 -0.14
CA ALA A 156 -10.98 19.44 -0.81
C ALA A 156 -9.49 19.79 -0.81
N MET A 157 -9.12 21.05 -1.05
CA MET A 157 -7.74 21.54 -0.98
C MET A 157 -7.16 21.48 0.43
N ALA A 158 -7.94 21.89 1.44
CA ALA A 158 -7.51 21.79 2.83
C ALA A 158 -7.24 20.33 3.22
N THR A 159 -8.12 19.42 2.80
CA THR A 159 -7.96 17.98 3.04
C THR A 159 -6.76 17.40 2.28
N LEU A 160 -6.54 17.80 1.02
CA LEU A 160 -5.34 17.39 0.28
C LEU A 160 -4.05 17.93 0.92
N GLY A 161 -4.07 19.16 1.45
CA GLY A 161 -2.93 19.72 2.19
C GLY A 161 -2.54 18.86 3.40
N ASN A 162 -3.53 18.34 4.13
CA ASN A 162 -3.31 17.39 5.21
C ASN A 162 -2.69 16.08 4.72
N ILE A 163 -3.16 15.55 3.58
CA ILE A 163 -2.59 14.34 2.97
C ILE A 163 -1.14 14.57 2.53
N LYS A 164 -0.83 15.75 1.94
CA LYS A 164 0.54 16.14 1.58
C LYS A 164 1.46 16.18 2.81
N ASN A 165 1.00 16.76 3.93
CA ASN A 165 1.78 16.78 5.18
C ASN A 165 2.07 15.37 5.71
N MET A 166 1.10 14.44 5.64
CA MET A 166 1.33 13.04 5.99
C MET A 166 2.33 12.38 5.03
N ALA A 167 2.21 12.64 3.73
CA ALA A 167 3.11 12.10 2.72
C ALA A 167 4.56 12.54 2.96
N GLU A 168 4.80 13.83 3.19
CA GLU A 168 6.13 14.37 3.47
C GLU A 168 6.73 13.81 4.76
N THR A 169 5.91 13.68 5.81
CA THR A 169 6.40 13.28 7.14
C THR A 169 6.59 11.76 7.28
N VAL A 170 5.72 10.97 6.65
CA VAL A 170 5.57 9.54 6.93
C VAL A 170 5.91 8.69 5.70
N PHE A 171 5.28 8.97 4.56
CA PHE A 171 5.28 8.03 3.43
C PHE A 171 6.48 8.20 2.51
N ILE A 172 6.85 9.42 2.14
CA ILE A 172 8.00 9.70 1.28
C ILE A 172 9.30 9.15 1.89
N PRO A 173 9.64 9.39 3.17
CA PRO A 173 10.84 8.81 3.77
C PRO A 173 10.85 7.28 3.78
N THR A 174 9.67 6.66 3.85
CA THR A 174 9.52 5.19 3.80
C THR A 174 9.70 4.69 2.37
N ALA A 175 9.10 5.37 1.39
CA ALA A 175 9.23 5.11 -0.03
C ALA A 175 10.68 5.25 -0.52
N GLU A 176 11.38 6.32 -0.16
CA GLU A 176 12.79 6.55 -0.54
C GLU A 176 13.71 5.43 -0.06
N LYS A 177 13.45 4.86 1.13
CA LYS A 177 14.20 3.70 1.61
C LYS A 177 13.95 2.46 0.76
N ARG A 178 12.74 2.29 0.22
CA ARG A 178 12.42 1.19 -0.69
C ARG A 178 13.02 1.44 -2.07
N ASP A 179 12.92 2.67 -2.58
CA ASP A 179 13.58 3.07 -3.82
C ASP A 179 15.08 2.76 -3.77
N ALA A 180 15.75 3.10 -2.66
CA ALA A 180 17.15 2.76 -2.46
C ALA A 180 17.40 1.24 -2.34
N SER A 181 16.51 0.48 -1.69
CA SER A 181 16.70 -0.96 -1.48
C SER A 181 16.47 -1.80 -2.74
N TYR A 182 15.60 -1.33 -3.64
CA TYR A 182 15.27 -2.01 -4.90
C TYR A 182 15.90 -1.33 -6.13
N ASP A 183 16.73 -0.30 -5.92
CA ASP A 183 17.36 0.53 -6.95
C ASP A 183 16.36 1.21 -7.93
N PHE A 184 15.15 1.54 -7.46
CA PHE A 184 14.19 2.28 -8.27
C PHE A 184 14.62 3.73 -8.44
N LYS A 185 14.60 4.20 -9.69
CA LYS A 185 15.03 5.54 -10.08
C LYS A 185 14.04 6.15 -11.06
N ASN A 186 13.99 7.48 -11.08
CA ASN A 186 13.16 8.24 -12.01
C ASN A 186 11.69 7.75 -11.95
N GLU A 187 11.09 7.43 -13.10
CA GLU A 187 9.70 6.98 -13.23
C GLU A 187 9.36 5.70 -12.43
N GLU A 188 10.37 4.91 -12.04
CA GLU A 188 10.14 3.72 -11.19
C GLU A 188 10.06 4.05 -9.69
N ALA A 189 10.56 5.22 -9.29
CA ALA A 189 10.68 5.62 -7.90
C ALA A 189 9.30 5.86 -7.28
N ILE A 190 9.07 5.18 -6.16
CA ILE A 190 7.83 5.21 -5.40
C ILE A 190 7.60 6.61 -4.83
N ALA A 191 8.63 7.27 -4.30
CA ALA A 191 8.51 8.63 -3.76
C ALA A 191 8.07 9.64 -4.83
N GLN A 192 8.57 9.48 -6.06
CA GLN A 192 8.14 10.28 -7.20
C GLN A 192 6.69 10.00 -7.55
N ALA A 193 6.28 8.73 -7.63
CA ALA A 193 4.90 8.35 -7.93
C ALA A 193 3.88 8.91 -6.89
N ILE A 194 4.23 8.90 -5.59
CA ILE A 194 3.42 9.53 -4.53
C ILE A 194 3.23 11.03 -4.82
N THR A 195 4.34 11.72 -5.07
CA THR A 195 4.34 13.18 -5.33
C THR A 195 3.55 13.52 -6.59
N SER A 196 3.72 12.75 -7.67
CA SER A 196 2.99 12.92 -8.92
C SER A 196 1.49 12.68 -8.75
N GLY A 197 1.08 11.65 -7.99
CA GLY A 197 -0.33 11.40 -7.69
C GLY A 197 -0.97 12.50 -6.85
N LEU A 198 -0.24 13.10 -5.91
CA LEU A 198 -0.73 14.24 -5.12
C LEU A 198 -0.90 15.50 -5.98
N ALA A 199 0.03 15.76 -6.89
CA ALA A 199 -0.10 16.85 -7.86
C ALA A 199 -1.30 16.64 -8.79
N ALA A 200 -1.49 15.41 -9.29
CA ALA A 200 -2.64 15.09 -10.14
C ALA A 200 -3.99 15.22 -9.40
N GLN A 201 -4.04 14.88 -8.10
CA GLN A 201 -5.22 15.14 -7.26
C GLN A 201 -5.50 16.64 -7.11
N GLU A 202 -4.47 17.46 -6.93
CA GLU A 202 -4.60 18.92 -6.86
C GLU A 202 -5.13 19.53 -8.15
N ASP A 203 -4.59 19.08 -9.29
CA ASP A 203 -5.05 19.48 -10.62
C ASP A 203 -6.52 19.09 -10.84
N ALA A 204 -6.91 17.88 -10.43
CA ALA A 204 -8.29 17.40 -10.54
C ALA A 204 -9.27 18.19 -9.66
N ILE A 205 -8.88 18.56 -8.43
CA ILE A 205 -9.69 19.42 -7.55
C ILE A 205 -9.86 20.80 -8.18
N THR A 206 -8.77 21.41 -8.68
CA THR A 206 -8.81 22.72 -9.35
C THR A 206 -9.69 22.71 -10.59
N ALA A 207 -9.72 21.59 -11.31
CA ALA A 207 -10.56 21.39 -12.48
C ALA A 207 -12.01 20.98 -12.14
N GLU A 208 -12.35 20.82 -10.86
CA GLU A 208 -13.63 20.28 -10.37
C GLU A 208 -13.99 18.94 -11.05
N ASN A 209 -12.99 18.06 -11.22
CA ASN A 209 -13.13 16.79 -11.91
C ASN A 209 -12.98 15.61 -10.95
N VAL A 210 -14.12 15.13 -10.43
CA VAL A 210 -14.16 13.98 -9.52
C VAL A 210 -13.63 12.68 -10.15
N ALA A 211 -13.85 12.47 -11.45
CA ALA A 211 -13.39 11.26 -12.13
C ALA A 211 -11.85 11.21 -12.20
N ASP A 212 -11.23 12.33 -12.59
CA ASP A 212 -9.77 12.42 -12.63
C ASP A 212 -9.18 12.41 -11.20
N PHE A 213 -9.89 12.96 -10.20
CA PHE A 213 -9.48 12.87 -8.80
C PHE A 213 -9.45 11.41 -8.33
N LYS A 214 -10.50 10.63 -8.62
CA LYS A 214 -10.58 9.20 -8.26
C LYS A 214 -9.43 8.38 -8.87
N VAL A 215 -9.09 8.63 -10.13
CA VAL A 215 -7.94 7.98 -10.79
C VAL A 215 -6.62 8.41 -10.12
N ALA A 216 -6.40 9.70 -9.92
CA ALA A 216 -5.18 10.22 -9.30
C ALA A 216 -4.99 9.75 -7.85
N LYS A 217 -6.09 9.58 -7.11
CA LYS A 217 -6.12 8.99 -5.77
C LYS A 217 -5.48 7.60 -5.75
N GLN A 218 -5.78 6.76 -6.74
CA GLN A 218 -5.22 5.40 -6.82
C GLN A 218 -3.71 5.40 -7.02
N LEU A 219 -3.18 6.31 -7.84
CA LEU A 219 -1.73 6.45 -8.01
C LEU A 219 -1.03 6.75 -6.68
N THR A 220 -1.55 7.68 -5.89
CA THR A 220 -0.99 7.98 -4.56
C THR A 220 -1.18 6.82 -3.59
N ASP A 221 -2.41 6.33 -3.43
CA ASP A 221 -2.73 5.28 -2.45
C ASP A 221 -1.91 4.01 -2.70
N LYS A 222 -1.87 3.53 -3.94
CA LYS A 222 -1.17 2.30 -4.29
C LYS A 222 0.35 2.45 -4.34
N SER A 223 0.86 3.65 -4.57
CA SER A 223 2.31 3.90 -4.41
C SER A 223 2.71 3.80 -2.93
N ILE A 224 1.90 4.33 -2.03
CA ILE A 224 2.13 4.20 -0.58
C ILE A 224 2.00 2.73 -0.16
N TYR A 225 0.95 2.05 -0.62
CA TYR A 225 0.77 0.60 -0.44
C TYR A 225 2.02 -0.19 -0.88
N ARG A 226 2.54 0.11 -2.08
CA ARG A 226 3.75 -0.53 -2.64
C ARG A 226 4.94 -0.39 -1.71
N SER A 227 5.11 0.78 -1.08
CA SER A 227 6.19 0.99 -0.11
C SER A 227 6.08 0.05 1.11
N PHE A 228 4.86 -0.15 1.63
CA PHE A 228 4.58 -1.03 2.75
C PHE A 228 4.75 -2.51 2.39
N TYR A 229 4.18 -2.93 1.26
CA TYR A 229 4.33 -4.28 0.73
C TYR A 229 5.80 -4.65 0.53
N LEU A 230 6.55 -3.82 -0.20
CA LEU A 230 7.96 -4.09 -0.48
C LEU A 230 8.85 -3.99 0.76
N ALA A 231 8.44 -3.23 1.79
CA ALA A 231 9.10 -3.24 3.08
C ALA A 231 8.91 -4.58 3.77
N ALA A 232 7.66 -5.04 3.94
CA ALA A 232 7.35 -6.33 4.57
C ALA A 232 8.10 -7.47 3.86
N LEU A 233 8.00 -7.55 2.53
CA LEU A 233 8.70 -8.53 1.71
C LEU A 233 10.23 -8.46 1.88
N GLY A 234 10.79 -7.25 1.94
CA GLY A 234 12.22 -7.06 2.17
C GLY A 234 12.69 -7.57 3.53
N TYR A 235 11.89 -7.43 4.59
CA TYR A 235 12.23 -8.00 5.90
C TYR A 235 12.18 -9.53 5.90
N ALA A 236 11.29 -10.16 5.12
CA ALA A 236 11.31 -11.62 4.96
C ALA A 236 12.66 -12.12 4.41
N GLN A 237 13.19 -11.43 3.39
CA GLN A 237 14.51 -11.74 2.82
C GLN A 237 15.62 -11.58 3.88
N LYS A 238 15.62 -10.45 4.60
CA LYS A 238 16.61 -10.19 5.64
C LYS A 238 16.60 -11.22 6.76
N ILE A 239 15.40 -11.63 7.20
CA ILE A 239 15.25 -12.64 8.25
C ILE A 239 15.84 -13.97 7.78
N GLU A 240 15.48 -14.43 6.58
CA GLU A 240 15.97 -15.68 6.04
C GLU A 240 17.51 -15.67 5.84
N ASP A 241 18.05 -14.60 5.25
CA ASP A 241 19.50 -14.46 5.05
C ASP A 241 20.27 -14.36 6.36
N GLY A 242 19.72 -13.63 7.34
CA GLY A 242 20.28 -13.51 8.68
C GLY A 242 20.28 -14.85 9.42
N ALA A 243 19.18 -15.62 9.34
CA ALA A 243 19.09 -16.96 9.92
C ALA A 243 20.12 -17.92 9.29
N LYS A 244 20.28 -17.90 7.96
CA LYS A 244 21.31 -18.68 7.24
C LYS A 244 22.73 -18.29 7.64
N SER A 245 22.95 -17.02 7.96
CA SER A 245 24.25 -16.47 8.34
C SER A 245 24.54 -16.58 9.85
N GLY A 246 23.60 -17.08 10.65
CA GLY A 246 23.74 -17.24 12.09
C GLY A 246 23.67 -15.94 12.88
N ALA A 247 22.88 -14.96 12.40
CA ALA A 247 22.57 -13.73 13.13
C ALA A 247 21.85 -14.02 14.45
N ASP A 248 21.87 -13.04 15.36
CA ASP A 248 21.26 -13.18 16.68
C ASP A 248 19.73 -13.33 16.58
N GLU A 249 19.14 -14.24 17.37
CA GLU A 249 17.70 -14.51 17.30
C GLU A 249 16.86 -13.28 17.65
N GLN A 250 17.28 -12.46 18.63
CA GLN A 250 16.56 -11.24 19.00
C GLN A 250 16.64 -10.18 17.91
N GLU A 251 17.80 -10.06 17.23
CA GLU A 251 17.94 -9.20 16.05
C GLU A 251 16.95 -9.61 14.95
N LEU A 252 16.80 -10.91 14.69
CA LEU A 252 15.87 -11.40 13.68
C LEU A 252 14.39 -11.28 14.10
N GLN A 253 14.09 -11.40 15.39
CA GLN A 253 12.74 -11.13 15.92
C GLN A 253 12.38 -9.64 15.79
N MET A 254 13.34 -8.74 15.95
CA MET A 254 13.17 -7.32 15.64
C MET A 254 12.82 -7.14 14.14
N GLU A 255 13.51 -7.84 13.23
CA GLU A 255 13.19 -7.79 11.79
C GLU A 255 11.80 -8.38 11.49
N GLN A 256 11.37 -9.44 12.20
CA GLN A 256 9.99 -9.94 12.12
C GLN A 256 8.97 -8.88 12.55
N ALA A 257 9.24 -8.15 13.64
CA ALA A 257 8.38 -7.08 14.11
C ALA A 257 8.30 -5.90 13.13
N GLU A 258 9.38 -5.56 12.42
CA GLU A 258 9.33 -4.58 11.33
C GLU A 258 8.46 -5.07 10.17
N GLY A 259 8.65 -6.32 9.73
CA GLY A 259 7.84 -6.93 8.68
C GLY A 259 6.35 -6.96 9.03
N TYR A 260 6.00 -7.38 10.26
CA TYR A 260 4.64 -7.35 10.78
C TYR A 260 4.06 -5.94 10.78
N GLY A 261 4.82 -4.97 11.30
CA GLY A 261 4.39 -3.58 11.40
C GLY A 261 4.01 -2.97 10.06
N PHE A 262 4.73 -3.31 8.99
CA PHE A 262 4.39 -2.89 7.63
C PHE A 262 3.24 -3.68 7.01
N LEU A 263 3.09 -4.97 7.33
CA LEU A 263 1.92 -5.77 6.93
C LEU A 263 0.61 -5.20 7.49
N LEU A 264 0.61 -4.69 8.73
CA LEU A 264 -0.56 -4.06 9.36
C LEU A 264 -1.18 -2.93 8.53
N ALA A 265 -0.36 -2.16 7.80
CA ALA A 265 -0.87 -1.09 6.92
C ALA A 265 -1.77 -1.63 5.81
N ILE A 266 -1.44 -2.82 5.29
CA ILE A 266 -1.97 -3.31 4.02
C ILE A 266 -2.80 -4.59 4.15
N GLU A 267 -2.81 -5.23 5.31
CA GLU A 267 -3.42 -6.56 5.51
C GLU A 267 -4.90 -6.60 5.14
N GLU A 268 -5.66 -5.56 5.48
CA GLU A 268 -7.10 -5.47 5.20
C GLU A 268 -7.36 -5.41 3.69
N SER A 269 -6.64 -4.55 2.97
CA SER A 269 -6.72 -4.46 1.51
C SER A 269 -6.26 -5.76 0.86
N LEU A 270 -5.19 -6.38 1.37
CA LEU A 270 -4.63 -7.61 0.83
C LEU A 270 -5.56 -8.83 1.04
N ALA A 271 -6.32 -8.87 2.14
CA ALA A 271 -7.32 -9.90 2.40
C ALA A 271 -8.49 -9.80 1.39
N GLY A 272 -8.71 -8.61 0.84
CA GLY A 272 -9.51 -8.36 -0.36
C GLY A 272 -9.06 -9.15 -1.60
N GLY A 273 -7.85 -9.73 -1.61
CA GLY A 273 -7.41 -10.75 -2.56
C GLY A 273 -7.56 -12.18 -2.02
N ASP A 274 -6.83 -12.50 -0.95
CA ASP A 274 -6.83 -13.83 -0.33
C ASP A 274 -6.66 -13.75 1.20
N GLU A 275 -7.76 -13.92 1.94
CA GLU A 275 -7.76 -13.83 3.41
C GLU A 275 -6.88 -14.91 4.07
N ALA A 276 -6.87 -16.13 3.52
CA ALA A 276 -6.06 -17.23 4.05
C ALA A 276 -4.56 -16.97 3.87
N ALA A 277 -4.17 -16.38 2.73
CA ALA A 277 -2.79 -15.98 2.51
C ALA A 277 -2.35 -14.89 3.50
N VAL A 278 -3.20 -13.90 3.76
CA VAL A 278 -2.93 -12.85 4.75
C VAL A 278 -2.85 -13.41 6.17
N ALA A 279 -3.75 -14.31 6.56
CA ALA A 279 -3.68 -14.98 7.85
C ALA A 279 -2.35 -15.72 8.04
N LYS A 280 -1.86 -16.38 6.98
CA LYS A 280 -0.57 -17.05 7.00
C LYS A 280 0.60 -16.07 7.06
N LEU A 281 0.57 -14.96 6.32
CA LEU A 281 1.57 -13.89 6.42
C LEU A 281 1.68 -13.38 7.86
N LYS A 282 0.54 -13.09 8.52
CA LYS A 282 0.51 -12.66 9.92
C LYS A 282 1.14 -13.70 10.85
N GLU A 283 0.83 -14.98 10.67
CA GLU A 283 1.44 -16.06 11.44
C GLU A 283 2.96 -16.11 11.26
N ARG A 284 3.48 -15.90 10.04
CA ARG A 284 4.92 -15.93 9.76
C ARG A 284 5.70 -14.77 10.39
N TYR A 285 5.11 -13.58 10.45
CA TYR A 285 5.75 -12.45 11.13
C TYR A 285 5.49 -12.41 12.65
N ASP A 286 4.56 -13.21 13.17
CA ASP A 286 4.30 -13.33 14.61
C ASP A 286 5.46 -14.08 15.29
N PHE A 287 6.43 -13.32 15.79
CA PHE A 287 7.61 -13.85 16.48
C PHE A 287 7.28 -14.61 17.78
N SER A 288 6.06 -14.51 18.30
CA SER A 288 5.60 -15.35 19.43
C SER A 288 5.20 -16.77 19.00
N LYS A 289 4.96 -16.98 17.71
CA LYS A 289 4.52 -18.26 17.12
C LYS A 289 5.52 -18.87 16.16
N THR A 290 6.22 -18.03 15.39
CA THR A 290 7.15 -18.43 14.33
C THR A 290 8.55 -18.01 14.69
N LYS A 291 9.48 -18.97 14.78
CA LYS A 291 10.89 -18.65 14.98
C LYS A 291 11.46 -18.00 13.73
N PRO A 292 12.45 -17.10 13.84
CA PRO A 292 13.04 -16.47 12.66
C PRO A 292 13.59 -17.47 11.64
N ALA A 293 14.17 -18.58 12.10
CA ALA A 293 14.70 -19.64 11.22
C ALA A 293 13.63 -20.38 10.41
N ASP A 294 12.35 -20.27 10.79
CA ASP A 294 11.22 -20.87 10.10
C ASP A 294 10.53 -19.88 9.13
N VAL A 295 11.07 -18.66 8.99
CA VAL A 295 10.61 -17.65 8.02
C VAL A 295 11.30 -17.89 6.68
N SER A 296 10.52 -18.06 5.62
CA SER A 296 10.99 -18.22 4.25
C SER A 296 10.55 -17.04 3.40
N TYR A 297 11.50 -16.41 2.69
CA TYR A 297 11.21 -15.38 1.71
C TYR A 297 10.33 -15.94 0.59
N GLU A 298 10.67 -17.10 0.04
CA GLU A 298 9.90 -17.74 -1.04
C GLU A 298 8.44 -18.00 -0.64
N GLU A 299 8.20 -18.48 0.59
CA GLU A 299 6.83 -18.67 1.11
C GLU A 299 6.10 -17.32 1.23
N ILE A 300 6.72 -16.33 1.86
CA ILE A 300 6.11 -15.01 2.07
C ILE A 300 5.84 -14.31 0.73
N GLU A 301 6.79 -14.34 -0.19
CA GLU A 301 6.68 -13.80 -1.54
C GLU A 301 5.52 -14.47 -2.29
N GLY A 302 5.37 -15.79 -2.18
CA GLY A 302 4.25 -16.52 -2.75
C GLY A 302 2.89 -16.16 -2.16
N LEU A 303 2.81 -15.94 -0.84
CA LEU A 303 1.57 -15.51 -0.20
C LEU A 303 1.14 -14.11 -0.65
N PHE A 304 2.10 -13.18 -0.77
CA PHE A 304 1.83 -11.87 -1.35
C PHE A 304 1.44 -11.97 -2.83
N ALA A 305 2.19 -12.73 -3.63
CA ALA A 305 1.94 -12.91 -5.06
C ALA A 305 0.53 -13.43 -5.32
N LYS A 306 0.10 -14.45 -4.57
CA LYS A 306 -1.24 -15.02 -4.65
C LYS A 306 -2.33 -14.00 -4.34
N ALA A 307 -2.21 -13.31 -3.20
CA ALA A 307 -3.22 -12.35 -2.79
C ALA A 307 -3.29 -11.15 -3.75
N LEU A 308 -2.15 -10.61 -4.18
CA LEU A 308 -2.10 -9.50 -5.13
C LEU A 308 -2.60 -9.90 -6.53
N THR A 309 -2.29 -11.10 -7.00
CA THR A 309 -2.81 -11.64 -8.27
C THR A 309 -4.34 -11.66 -8.25
N LYS A 310 -4.95 -12.18 -7.18
CA LYS A 310 -6.42 -12.17 -7.06
C LYS A 310 -7.02 -10.77 -7.04
N LYS A 311 -6.34 -9.79 -6.44
CA LYS A 311 -6.76 -8.38 -6.53
C LYS A 311 -6.71 -7.88 -7.97
N VAL A 312 -5.60 -8.09 -8.67
CA VAL A 312 -5.46 -7.70 -10.09
C VAL A 312 -6.58 -8.32 -10.92
N VAL A 313 -6.83 -9.63 -10.79
CA VAL A 313 -7.91 -10.31 -11.51
C VAL A 313 -9.26 -9.68 -11.22
N GLY A 314 -9.60 -9.44 -9.96
CA GLY A 314 -10.88 -8.80 -9.58
C GLY A 314 -11.06 -7.43 -10.24
N TYR A 315 -10.06 -6.55 -10.16
CA TYR A 315 -10.14 -5.22 -10.78
C TYR A 315 -10.15 -5.25 -12.31
N HIS A 316 -9.51 -6.25 -12.93
CA HIS A 316 -9.62 -6.47 -14.37
C HIS A 316 -11.06 -6.83 -14.78
N GLU A 317 -11.72 -7.70 -14.01
CA GLU A 317 -13.12 -8.06 -14.24
C GLU A 317 -14.05 -6.85 -14.02
N GLU A 318 -13.88 -6.12 -12.92
CA GLU A 318 -14.69 -4.94 -12.57
C GLU A 318 -14.53 -3.80 -13.60
N ALA A 319 -13.31 -3.55 -14.07
CA ALA A 319 -13.05 -2.55 -15.10
C ALA A 319 -13.78 -2.89 -16.42
N LEU A 320 -13.76 -4.16 -16.84
CA LEU A 320 -14.43 -4.62 -18.05
C LEU A 320 -15.97 -4.59 -17.89
N GLU A 321 -16.50 -5.01 -16.75
CA GLU A 321 -17.93 -4.91 -16.43
C GLU A 321 -18.41 -3.44 -16.47
N ALA A 322 -17.63 -2.51 -15.91
CA ALA A 322 -17.92 -1.09 -15.98
C ALA A 322 -17.89 -0.55 -17.43
N LEU A 323 -16.95 -0.99 -18.27
CA LEU A 323 -16.95 -0.64 -19.70
C LEU A 323 -18.17 -1.17 -20.44
N GLU A 324 -18.59 -2.40 -20.18
CA GLU A 324 -19.82 -2.97 -20.76
C GLU A 324 -21.06 -2.17 -20.36
N ALA A 325 -21.10 -1.72 -19.10
CA ALA A 325 -22.12 -0.82 -18.56
C ALA A 325 -22.00 0.63 -19.08
N LYS A 326 -20.96 0.94 -19.88
CA LYS A 326 -20.62 2.27 -20.40
C LYS A 326 -20.27 3.29 -19.31
N ASP A 327 -19.86 2.83 -18.14
CA ASP A 327 -19.32 3.64 -17.06
C ASP A 327 -17.79 3.73 -17.17
N VAL A 328 -17.35 4.56 -18.12
CA VAL A 328 -15.91 4.73 -18.40
C VAL A 328 -15.16 5.32 -17.22
N ASP A 329 -15.80 6.13 -16.37
CA ASP A 329 -15.11 6.74 -15.24
C ASP A 329 -14.82 5.70 -14.15
N THR A 330 -15.78 4.82 -13.84
CA THR A 330 -15.53 3.68 -12.95
C THR A 330 -14.49 2.73 -13.54
N ALA A 331 -14.62 2.37 -14.82
CA ALA A 331 -13.65 1.49 -15.48
C ALA A 331 -12.20 2.00 -15.39
N ARG A 332 -12.00 3.32 -15.54
CA ARG A 332 -10.68 3.95 -15.39
C ARG A 332 -10.13 3.82 -13.97
N VAL A 333 -10.98 3.96 -12.96
CA VAL A 333 -10.55 3.84 -11.56
C VAL A 333 -10.07 2.42 -11.27
N GLU A 334 -10.88 1.42 -11.64
CA GLU A 334 -10.52 0.00 -11.43
C GLU A 334 -9.28 -0.39 -12.24
N ALA A 335 -9.17 0.09 -13.49
CA ALA A 335 -8.01 -0.19 -14.31
C ALA A 335 -6.72 0.45 -13.76
N MET A 336 -6.79 1.66 -13.21
CA MET A 336 -5.65 2.29 -12.55
C MET A 336 -5.24 1.50 -11.30
N GLU A 337 -6.21 1.04 -10.51
CA GLU A 337 -5.96 0.24 -9.32
C GLU A 337 -5.28 -1.10 -9.66
N ALA A 338 -5.79 -1.84 -10.65
CA ALA A 338 -5.15 -3.05 -11.17
C ALA A 338 -3.71 -2.78 -11.68
N ASN A 339 -3.53 -1.76 -12.52
CA ASN A 339 -2.21 -1.43 -13.08
C ASN A 339 -1.19 -1.13 -11.96
N MET A 340 -1.59 -0.39 -10.94
CA MET A 340 -0.72 -0.08 -9.80
C MET A 340 -0.36 -1.32 -8.96
N PHE A 341 -1.25 -2.31 -8.84
CA PHE A 341 -0.89 -3.58 -8.20
C PHE A 341 0.10 -4.39 -9.04
N VAL A 342 -0.05 -4.43 -10.37
CA VAL A 342 0.95 -5.06 -11.26
C VAL A 342 2.32 -4.36 -11.12
N ILE A 343 2.33 -3.02 -11.11
CA ILE A 343 3.56 -2.22 -10.86
C ILE A 343 4.16 -2.54 -9.49
N ALA A 344 3.33 -2.68 -8.45
CA ALA A 344 3.80 -3.04 -7.12
C ALA A 344 4.53 -4.39 -7.12
N MET A 345 4.02 -5.36 -7.88
CA MET A 345 4.56 -6.71 -8.02
C MET A 345 5.83 -6.80 -8.87
N LYS A 346 6.37 -5.71 -9.45
CA LYS A 346 7.56 -5.77 -10.33
C LYS A 346 8.68 -6.69 -9.82
N PRO A 347 9.17 -6.58 -8.56
CA PRO A 347 10.22 -7.48 -8.07
C PRO A 347 9.82 -8.97 -8.06
N THR A 348 8.56 -9.27 -7.70
CA THR A 348 8.00 -10.63 -7.74
C THR A 348 7.86 -11.15 -9.17
N LEU A 349 7.42 -10.29 -10.11
CA LEU A 349 7.36 -10.65 -11.53
C LEU A 349 8.74 -10.99 -12.07
N GLU A 350 9.74 -10.14 -11.82
CA GLU A 350 11.12 -10.36 -12.25
C GLU A 350 11.71 -11.65 -11.64
N ASN A 351 11.40 -11.94 -10.37
CA ASN A 351 11.86 -13.15 -9.69
C ASN A 351 11.23 -14.43 -10.26
N ARG A 352 9.93 -14.41 -10.59
CA ARG A 352 9.18 -15.61 -10.98
C ARG A 352 9.14 -15.88 -12.48
N LEU A 353 9.02 -14.83 -13.29
CA LEU A 353 8.90 -14.91 -14.75
C LEU A 353 10.22 -14.59 -15.46
N GLY A 354 11.14 -13.94 -14.75
CA GLY A 354 12.33 -13.34 -15.36
C GLY A 354 12.02 -11.95 -15.93
N LYS A 355 13.09 -11.16 -16.11
CA LYS A 355 12.99 -9.74 -16.45
C LYS A 355 12.22 -9.44 -17.74
N GLU A 356 12.47 -10.21 -18.81
CA GLU A 356 11.85 -9.96 -20.11
C GLU A 356 10.33 -10.12 -20.07
N GLU A 357 9.84 -11.19 -19.43
CA GLU A 357 8.40 -11.44 -19.31
C GLU A 357 7.75 -10.50 -18.29
N ALA A 358 8.46 -10.16 -17.20
CA ALA A 358 8.00 -9.13 -16.25
C ALA A 358 7.82 -7.75 -16.92
N ASP A 359 8.79 -7.31 -17.72
CA ASP A 359 8.73 -6.05 -18.47
C ASP A 359 7.57 -6.07 -19.48
N ALA A 360 7.30 -7.22 -20.12
CA ALA A 360 6.16 -7.38 -21.02
C ALA A 360 4.82 -7.25 -20.30
N VAL A 361 4.65 -7.88 -19.13
CA VAL A 361 3.43 -7.76 -18.31
C VAL A 361 3.19 -6.32 -17.85
N LEU A 362 4.25 -5.61 -17.44
CA LEU A 362 4.17 -4.19 -17.05
C LEU A 362 3.78 -3.29 -18.24
N ALA A 363 4.34 -3.56 -19.43
CA ALA A 363 3.99 -2.83 -20.63
C ALA A 363 2.54 -3.10 -21.07
N ASP A 364 2.08 -4.35 -20.96
CA ASP A 364 0.69 -4.72 -21.22
C ASP A 364 -0.26 -4.03 -20.24
N ALA A 365 0.07 -3.95 -18.95
CA ALA A 365 -0.76 -3.29 -17.94
C ALA A 365 -0.97 -1.79 -18.24
N ASN A 366 0.09 -1.09 -18.68
CA ASN A 366 -0.03 0.29 -19.14
C ASN A 366 -0.87 0.40 -20.43
N THR A 367 -0.64 -0.51 -21.38
CA THR A 367 -1.42 -0.56 -22.63
C THR A 367 -2.90 -0.81 -22.36
N TRP A 368 -3.21 -1.69 -21.41
CA TRP A 368 -4.57 -2.01 -21.01
C TRP A 368 -5.27 -0.79 -20.43
N TYR A 369 -4.65 -0.08 -19.49
CA TYR A 369 -5.21 1.18 -18.95
C TYR A 369 -5.50 2.20 -20.07
N ASP A 370 -4.56 2.37 -21.01
CA ASP A 370 -4.70 3.25 -22.17
C ASP A 370 -5.89 2.88 -23.08
N LEU A 371 -6.19 1.58 -23.21
CA LEU A 371 -7.32 1.07 -23.98
C LEU A 371 -8.65 1.29 -23.23
N ILE A 372 -8.65 1.12 -21.90
CA ILE A 372 -9.80 1.45 -21.04
C ILE A 372 -10.15 2.95 -21.18
N GLU A 373 -9.17 3.86 -21.14
CA GLU A 373 -9.43 5.31 -21.32
C GLU A 373 -10.06 5.66 -22.68
N LYS A 374 -9.78 4.84 -23.71
CA LYS A 374 -10.31 4.98 -25.07
C LYS A 374 -11.62 4.22 -25.27
N ASN A 375 -12.09 3.46 -24.28
CA ASN A 375 -13.22 2.53 -24.39
C ASN A 375 -13.02 1.60 -25.61
N ASP A 376 -11.82 1.04 -25.73
CA ASP A 376 -11.41 0.17 -26.82
C ASP A 376 -11.67 -1.30 -26.46
N ALA A 377 -12.29 -2.06 -27.38
CA ALA A 377 -12.60 -3.47 -27.17
C ALA A 377 -11.34 -4.35 -27.08
N GLU A 378 -10.20 -3.89 -27.60
CA GLU A 378 -8.92 -4.59 -27.44
C GLU A 378 -8.49 -4.72 -25.96
N ALA A 379 -9.06 -3.90 -25.06
CA ALA A 379 -8.80 -3.98 -23.62
C ALA A 379 -9.08 -5.37 -23.05
N GLU A 380 -10.11 -6.08 -23.52
CA GLU A 380 -10.43 -7.43 -23.04
C GLU A 380 -9.32 -8.43 -23.42
N THR A 381 -8.72 -8.27 -24.60
CA THR A 381 -7.66 -9.17 -25.07
C THR A 381 -6.37 -8.95 -24.28
N VAL A 382 -5.99 -7.68 -24.05
CA VAL A 382 -4.80 -7.35 -23.24
C VAL A 382 -5.01 -7.76 -21.77
N SER A 383 -6.23 -7.58 -21.24
CA SER A 383 -6.61 -8.06 -19.91
C SER A 383 -6.33 -9.56 -19.73
N LYS A 384 -6.84 -10.40 -20.66
CA LYS A 384 -6.62 -11.85 -20.63
C LYS A 384 -5.14 -12.22 -20.66
N LYS A 385 -4.33 -11.50 -21.44
CA LYS A 385 -2.88 -11.73 -21.52
C LYS A 385 -2.21 -11.50 -20.16
N ILE A 386 -2.53 -10.39 -19.49
CA ILE A 386 -1.99 -10.07 -18.15
C ILE A 386 -2.44 -11.11 -17.13
N VAL A 387 -3.75 -11.39 -17.06
CA VAL A 387 -4.30 -12.37 -16.10
C VAL A 387 -3.67 -13.75 -16.27
N ASN A 388 -3.56 -14.24 -17.51
CA ASN A 388 -2.95 -15.54 -17.79
C ASN A 388 -1.47 -15.62 -17.36
N ALA A 389 -0.71 -14.52 -17.48
CA ALA A 389 0.67 -14.49 -17.01
C ALA A 389 0.75 -14.59 -15.48
N LEU A 390 -0.16 -13.91 -14.78
CA LEU A 390 -0.22 -13.89 -13.32
C LEU A 390 -0.82 -15.16 -12.71
N ASP A 391 -1.66 -15.90 -13.45
CA ASP A 391 -2.30 -17.13 -12.97
C ASP A 391 -1.32 -18.19 -12.46
N THR A 392 -0.07 -18.14 -12.92
CA THR A 392 1.02 -19.00 -12.45
C THR A 392 1.39 -18.78 -10.98
N PHE A 393 0.89 -17.72 -10.34
CA PHE A 393 1.20 -17.36 -8.96
C PHE A 393 0.15 -17.84 -7.94
N ASN A 394 -0.93 -18.47 -8.39
CA ASN A 394 -2.07 -18.88 -7.56
C ASN A 394 -1.95 -20.26 -6.89
#